data_AF-A0A810NR41-F1
#
_entry.id   AF-A0A810NR41-F1
#
_cell.length_a   1.000
_cell.length_b   1.000
_cell.length_c   1.000
_cell.angle_alpha   90.00
_cell.angle_beta   90.00
_cell.angle_gamma   90.00
#
_symmetry.space_group_name_H-M   'P 1'
#
loop_
_entity.id
_entity.type
_entity.pdbx_description
1 polymer ?
#
loop_
_entity_poly.entity_id
_entity_poly.type
_entity_poly.pdbx_seq_one_letter_code
_entity_poly.pdbx_strand_id
1 'polypeptide(L)'
;MTNSDNEWVASLPFSSGTSFAGRLAMLGGTLALTEQDLTFTPLIGLGRIRRFALADIESVAVHADKPPRLRIALKRGSAVVLMVTSSRATPVWSQDASARDEAIMAINARLAGS
;
A
#
# COMPACT_ATOMS: atom_id res chain seq x y z
N MET A 1 -15.42 18.28 5.61
CA MET A 1 -14.13 17.88 6.19
C MET A 1 -13.74 16.56 5.56
N THR A 2 -12.92 16.59 4.51
CA THR A 2 -12.43 15.36 3.85
C THR A 2 -11.23 14.84 4.61
N ASN A 3 -11.43 13.80 5.42
CA ASN A 3 -10.40 13.02 6.12
C ASN A 3 -9.25 12.71 5.17
N SER A 4 -8.17 13.50 5.24
CA SER A 4 -6.93 13.23 4.50
C SER A 4 -6.02 12.27 5.28
N ASP A 5 -6.38 11.93 6.52
CA ASP A 5 -5.55 11.18 7.48
C ASP A 5 -5.47 9.66 7.19
N ASN A 6 -6.17 9.17 6.17
CA ASN A 6 -6.22 7.74 5.84
C ASN A 6 -6.05 7.48 4.33
N GLU A 7 -5.41 8.41 3.61
CA GLU A 7 -5.10 8.27 2.19
C GLU A 7 -3.61 8.46 1.94
N TRP A 8 -3.02 7.54 1.19
CA TRP A 8 -1.59 7.55 0.87
C TRP A 8 -1.38 7.39 -0.64
N VAL A 9 -0.30 8.00 -1.14
CA VAL A 9 0.17 7.70 -2.51
C VAL A 9 0.74 6.29 -2.52
N ALA A 10 0.22 5.46 -3.41
CA ALA A 10 0.63 4.08 -3.50
C ALA A 10 0.84 3.65 -4.95
N SER A 11 1.57 2.57 -5.14
CA SER A 11 1.69 1.95 -6.44
C SER A 11 1.88 0.44 -6.36
N LEU A 12 1.43 -0.24 -7.41
CA LEU A 12 1.72 -1.65 -7.64
C LEU A 12 3.09 -1.76 -8.33
N PRO A 13 4.06 -2.47 -7.74
CA PRO A 13 5.32 -2.73 -8.41
C PRO A 13 5.15 -3.75 -9.54
N PHE A 14 6.06 -3.76 -10.53
CA PHE A 14 6.08 -4.81 -11.57
C PHE A 14 6.38 -6.21 -11.00
N SER A 15 7.02 -6.27 -9.83
CA SER A 15 7.32 -7.51 -9.11
C SER A 15 7.24 -7.27 -7.61
N SER A 16 6.80 -8.28 -6.86
CA SER A 16 6.81 -8.25 -5.39
C SER A 16 8.19 -8.53 -4.79
N GLY A 17 9.20 -8.86 -5.60
CA GLY A 17 10.57 -9.14 -5.14
C GLY A 17 11.43 -7.88 -4.94
N THR A 18 12.64 -8.06 -4.41
CA THR A 18 13.58 -6.95 -4.11
C THR A 18 14.49 -6.54 -5.29
N SER A 19 14.11 -6.95 -6.51
CA SER A 19 14.84 -6.65 -7.73
C SER A 19 14.56 -5.23 -8.23
N PHE A 20 15.35 -4.75 -9.19
CA PHE A 20 15.10 -3.45 -9.83
C PHE A 20 13.67 -3.33 -10.40
N ALA A 21 13.14 -4.41 -11.00
CA ALA A 21 11.76 -4.45 -11.49
C ALA A 21 10.74 -4.24 -10.37
N GLY A 22 11.01 -4.75 -9.16
CA GLY A 22 10.16 -4.48 -8.00
C GLY A 22 10.17 -3.02 -7.55
N ARG A 23 11.20 -2.24 -7.92
CA ARG A 23 11.31 -0.80 -7.58
C ARG A 23 10.56 0.10 -8.55
N LEU A 24 10.14 -0.45 -9.70
CA LEU A 24 9.42 0.28 -10.73
C LEU A 24 7.91 0.14 -10.49
N ALA A 25 7.21 1.27 -10.56
CA ALA A 25 5.75 1.30 -10.47
C ALA A 25 5.13 0.86 -11.81
N MET A 26 4.35 -0.22 -11.77
CA MET A 26 3.49 -0.62 -12.88
C MET A 26 2.23 0.25 -12.94
N LEU A 27 1.62 0.52 -11.79
CA LEU A 27 0.44 1.38 -11.68
C LEU A 27 0.54 2.25 -10.43
N GLY A 28 0.52 3.57 -10.61
CA GLY A 28 0.35 4.54 -9.53
C GLY A 28 -1.11 4.70 -9.13
N GLY A 29 -1.37 5.08 -7.89
CA GLY A 29 -2.71 5.13 -7.31
C GLY A 29 -2.77 5.83 -5.96
N THR A 30 -3.96 5.77 -5.37
CA THR A 30 -4.22 6.13 -3.98
C THR A 30 -4.57 4.86 -3.22
N LEU A 31 -3.98 4.68 -2.04
CA LEU A 31 -4.39 3.70 -1.05
C LEU A 31 -5.24 4.43 -0.01
N ALA A 32 -6.47 4.01 0.20
CA ALA A 32 -7.40 4.61 1.15
C ALA A 32 -7.86 3.56 2.18
N LEU A 33 -7.84 3.92 3.46
CA LEU A 33 -8.34 3.10 4.56
C LEU A 33 -9.69 3.64 5.06
N THR A 34 -10.70 2.79 5.07
CA THR A 34 -12.01 3.06 5.67
C THR A 34 -12.21 2.23 6.94
N GLU A 35 -13.42 2.25 7.50
CA GLU A 35 -13.76 1.42 8.66
C GLU A 35 -13.73 -0.08 8.37
N GLN A 36 -14.03 -0.48 7.14
CA GLN A 36 -14.22 -1.88 6.77
C GLN A 36 -13.22 -2.36 5.73
N ASP A 37 -12.59 -1.44 5.00
CA ASP A 37 -11.81 -1.78 3.81
C ASP A 37 -10.52 -1.00 3.70
N LEU A 38 -9.55 -1.65 3.08
CA LEU A 38 -8.37 -1.03 2.50
C LEU A 38 -8.51 -1.09 0.97
N THR A 39 -8.53 0.07 0.31
CA THR A 39 -8.79 0.17 -1.13
C THR A 39 -7.64 0.84 -1.87
N PHE A 40 -7.11 0.18 -2.89
CA PHE A 40 -6.17 0.77 -3.85
C PHE A 40 -6.91 1.16 -5.14
N THR A 41 -6.87 2.44 -5.46
CA THR A 41 -7.49 3.05 -6.65
C THR A 41 -6.40 3.60 -7.57
N PRO A 42 -6.20 3.02 -8.78
CA PRO A 42 -5.18 3.51 -9.71
C PRO A 42 -5.51 4.89 -10.30
N LEU A 43 -4.47 5.67 -10.61
CA LEU A 43 -4.56 6.98 -11.25
C LEU A 43 -4.85 6.85 -12.74
N ILE A 44 -6.13 6.66 -13.09
CA ILE A 44 -6.67 6.70 -14.47
C ILE A 44 -6.05 5.64 -15.41
N GLY A 45 -6.88 4.75 -15.96
CA GLY A 45 -6.47 3.72 -16.93
C GLY A 45 -6.95 2.31 -16.56
N LEU A 46 -6.56 1.31 -17.36
CA LEU A 46 -7.00 -0.10 -17.35
C LEU A 46 -6.77 -0.89 -16.03
N GLY A 47 -6.32 -0.24 -14.97
CA GLY A 47 -6.11 -0.87 -13.67
C GLY A 47 -7.44 -1.11 -12.94
N ARG A 48 -7.67 -2.32 -12.45
CA ARG A 48 -8.82 -2.62 -11.58
C ARG A 48 -8.57 -2.06 -10.18
N ILE A 49 -9.59 -1.43 -9.60
CA ILE A 49 -9.63 -1.09 -8.16
C ILE A 49 -9.46 -2.39 -7.37
N ARG A 50 -8.55 -2.38 -6.40
CA ARG A 50 -8.34 -3.52 -5.49
C ARG A 50 -8.88 -3.15 -4.13
N ARG A 51 -9.87 -3.90 -3.66
CA ARG A 51 -10.48 -3.73 -2.34
C ARG A 51 -10.14 -4.94 -1.49
N PHE A 52 -9.66 -4.69 -0.28
CA PHE A 52 -9.37 -5.71 0.72
C PHE A 52 -10.25 -5.42 1.94
N ALA A 53 -11.20 -6.31 2.23
CA ALA A 53 -11.94 -6.20 3.48
C ALA A 53 -10.96 -6.41 4.63
N LEU A 54 -11.02 -5.56 5.66
CA LEU A 54 -10.11 -5.66 6.81
C LEU A 54 -10.26 -7.01 7.53
N ALA A 55 -11.48 -7.56 7.55
CA ALA A 55 -11.75 -8.90 8.07
C ALA A 55 -11.00 -10.02 7.33
N ASP A 56 -10.59 -9.81 6.07
CA ASP A 56 -9.84 -10.77 5.26
C ASP A 56 -8.32 -10.56 5.32
N ILE A 57 -7.86 -9.47 5.93
CA ILE A 57 -6.43 -9.21 6.15
C ILE A 57 -5.97 -10.04 7.35
N GLU A 58 -4.91 -10.81 7.17
CA GLU A 58 -4.28 -11.58 8.23
C GLU A 58 -3.21 -10.74 8.94
N SER A 59 -2.37 -10.04 8.17
CA SER A 59 -1.34 -9.16 8.73
C SER A 59 -0.90 -8.12 7.72
N VAL A 60 -0.38 -7.00 8.23
CA VAL A 60 0.31 -5.98 7.44
C VAL A 60 1.71 -5.77 8.01
N ALA A 61 2.72 -5.84 7.14
CA ALA A 61 4.11 -5.79 7.55
C ALA A 61 4.95 -4.90 6.62
N VAL A 62 6.05 -4.39 7.19
CA VAL A 62 7.10 -3.72 6.42
C VAL A 62 7.73 -4.72 5.44
N HIS A 63 7.86 -4.31 4.19
CA HIS A 63 8.67 -5.02 3.22
C HIS A 63 9.90 -4.16 2.89
N ALA A 64 11.04 -4.56 3.45
CA ALA A 64 12.28 -3.80 3.39
C ALA A 64 12.85 -3.78 1.96
N ASP A 65 12.61 -2.69 1.24
CA ASP A 65 13.25 -2.36 -0.03
C ASP A 65 13.18 -0.84 -0.27
N LYS A 66 13.74 -0.39 -1.39
CA LYS A 66 13.73 0.99 -1.88
C LYS A 66 12.98 1.02 -3.23
N PRO A 67 11.91 1.82 -3.39
CA PRO A 67 11.28 2.64 -2.37
C PRO A 67 10.56 1.78 -1.31
N PRO A 68 10.28 2.32 -0.10
CA PRO A 68 9.61 1.60 0.98
C PRO A 68 8.30 0.94 0.58
N ARG A 69 8.09 -0.29 1.04
CA ARG A 69 6.94 -1.11 0.66
C ARG A 69 6.18 -1.66 1.86
N LEU A 70 4.90 -1.88 1.62
CA LEU A 70 3.93 -2.43 2.53
C LEU A 70 3.47 -3.78 1.96
N ARG A 71 3.58 -4.84 2.76
CA ARG A 71 3.06 -6.16 2.42
C ARG A 71 1.75 -6.41 3.18
N ILE A 72 0.71 -6.77 2.46
CA ILE A 72 -0.61 -7.14 2.98
C ILE A 72 -0.76 -8.64 2.79
N ALA A 73 -0.75 -9.40 3.89
CA ALA A 73 -1.10 -10.82 3.88
C ALA A 73 -2.61 -10.97 4.06
N LEU A 74 -3.24 -11.75 3.20
CA LEU A 74 -4.66 -12.07 3.28
C LEU A 74 -4.82 -13.45 3.89
N LYS A 75 -5.88 -13.67 4.67
CA LYS A 75 -6.23 -14.97 5.26
C LYS A 75 -6.38 -16.06 4.18
N ARG A 76 -6.70 -15.65 2.95
CA ARG A 76 -6.82 -16.53 1.78
C ARG A 76 -6.16 -15.87 0.57
N GLY A 77 -5.41 -16.65 -0.19
CA GLY A 77 -4.79 -16.21 -1.44
C GLY A 77 -3.39 -15.61 -1.26
N SER A 78 -2.90 -14.96 -2.32
CA SER A 78 -1.56 -14.39 -2.34
C SER A 78 -1.50 -13.03 -1.65
N ALA A 79 -0.43 -12.80 -0.90
CA ALA A 79 -0.13 -11.49 -0.34
C ALA A 79 0.11 -10.45 -1.45
N VAL A 80 -0.27 -9.20 -1.16
CA VAL A 80 -0.06 -8.06 -2.05
C VAL A 80 1.07 -7.19 -1.50
N VAL A 81 1.93 -6.71 -2.39
CA VAL A 81 2.97 -5.74 -2.06
C VAL A 81 2.65 -4.44 -2.77
N LEU A 82 2.63 -3.35 -2.01
CA LEU A 82 2.44 -1.99 -2.51
C LEU A 82 3.66 -1.15 -2.13
N MET A 83 4.10 -0.29 -3.05
CA MET A 83 4.97 0.83 -2.69
C MET A 83 4.08 1.92 -2.12
N VAL A 84 4.40 2.43 -0.93
CA VAL A 84 3.65 3.52 -0.27
C VAL A 84 4.63 4.66 -0.05
N THR A 85 4.37 5.80 -0.68
CA THR A 85 5.34 6.90 -0.80
C THR A 85 4.73 8.23 -0.37
N SER A 86 5.58 9.18 0.02
CA SER A 86 5.17 10.53 0.43
C SER A 86 4.63 11.38 -0.72
N SER A 87 5.03 11.10 -1.96
CA SER A 87 4.50 11.77 -3.15
C SER A 87 4.54 10.90 -4.40
N ARG A 88 3.89 11.36 -5.47
CA ARG A 88 3.94 10.72 -6.80
C ARG A 88 5.27 10.92 -7.52
N ALA A 89 6.07 11.90 -7.09
CA ALA A 89 7.38 12.20 -7.66
C ALA A 89 8.52 11.50 -6.91
N THR A 90 8.20 10.61 -5.94
CA THR A 90 9.20 9.90 -5.14
C THR A 90 10.10 9.05 -6.04
N PRO A 91 11.44 9.19 -5.94
CA PRO A 91 12.37 8.43 -6.77
C PRO A 91 12.42 6.95 -6.37
N VAL A 92 12.77 6.08 -7.33
CA VAL A 92 12.81 4.61 -7.15
C VAL A 92 13.88 4.12 -6.17
N TRP A 93 14.82 4.98 -5.78
CA TRP A 93 15.84 4.69 -4.75
C TRP A 93 15.54 5.38 -3.41
N SER A 94 14.34 5.98 -3.25
CA SER A 94 13.95 6.65 -2.02
C SER A 94 14.06 5.71 -0.81
N GLN A 95 14.45 6.28 0.32
CA GLN A 95 14.48 5.61 1.62
C GLN A 95 13.47 6.24 2.60
N ASP A 96 12.78 7.29 2.17
CA ASP A 96 11.74 7.93 2.96
C ASP A 96 10.56 6.98 3.14
N ALA A 97 10.46 6.49 4.36
CA ALA A 97 9.53 5.46 4.80
C ALA A 97 8.33 6.02 5.58
N SER A 98 8.28 7.34 5.79
CA SER A 98 7.28 8.02 6.60
C SER A 98 5.85 7.60 6.25
N ALA A 99 5.47 7.74 4.98
CA ALA A 99 4.12 7.40 4.50
C ALA A 99 3.78 5.91 4.65
N ARG A 100 4.76 5.00 4.48
CA ARG A 100 4.57 3.56 4.69
C ARG A 100 4.30 3.29 6.17
N ASP A 101 5.12 3.85 7.05
CA ASP A 101 5.04 3.59 8.49
C ASP A 101 3.76 4.14 9.08
N GLU A 102 3.33 5.33 8.65
CA GLU A 102 2.03 5.90 8.96
C GLU A 102 0.88 4.99 8.51
N ALA A 103 0.91 4.51 7.25
CA ALA A 103 -0.10 3.59 6.74
C ALA A 103 -0.15 2.28 7.55
N ILE A 104 1.00 1.68 7.87
CA ILE A 104 1.06 0.45 8.68
C ILE A 104 0.46 0.68 10.06
N MET A 105 0.81 1.80 10.72
CA MET A 105 0.28 2.15 12.03
C MET A 105 -1.25 2.31 11.99
N ALA A 106 -1.78 3.05 11.03
CA ALA A 106 -3.21 3.28 10.88
C ALA A 106 -3.98 1.97 10.58
N ILE A 107 -3.46 1.13 9.69
CA ILE A 107 -4.09 -0.16 9.34
C ILE A 107 -4.06 -1.12 10.54
N ASN A 108 -2.92 -1.26 11.22
CA ASN A 108 -2.81 -2.15 12.38
C ASN A 108 -3.69 -1.68 13.55
N ALA A 109 -3.80 -0.37 13.78
CA ALA A 109 -4.72 0.17 14.77
C ALA A 109 -6.18 -0.22 14.45
N ARG A 110 -6.56 -0.21 13.17
CA ARG A 110 -7.90 -0.62 12.74
C ARG A 110 -8.14 -2.13 12.90
N LEU A 111 -7.14 -2.95 12.56
CA LEU A 111 -7.23 -4.40 12.71
C LEU A 111 -7.33 -4.84 14.17
N ALA A 112 -6.66 -4.13 15.09
CA ALA A 112 -6.74 -4.42 16.52
C ALA A 112 -8.08 -4.03 17.16
N GLY A 113 -8.83 -3.10 16.53
CA GLY A 113 -10.15 -2.66 16.99
C GLY A 113 -11.33 -3.37 16.32
N SER A 114 -11.09 -4.29 15.40
CA SER A 114 -12.11 -5.07 14.66
C SER A 114 -12.26 -6.47 15.25
#